data_AF-A0A3N1SWX5-F1
#
_entry.id   AF-A0A3N1SWX5-F1
#
_cell.length_a   1.000
_cell.length_b   1.000
_cell.length_c   1.000
_cell.angle_alpha   90.00
_cell.angle_beta   90.00
_cell.angle_gamma   90.00
#
_symmetry.space_group_name_H-M   'P 1'
#
loop_
_entity.id
_entity.type
_entity.pdbx_description
1 polymer ?
#
loop_
_entity_poly.entity_id
_entity_poly.type
_entity_poly.pdbx_seq_one_letter_code
_entity_poly.pdbx_strand_id
1 'polypeptide(L)'
;MTEAAGRPPAFRIADLIVAEGPEGAERILIAGLTVTVAAGEIVAVLADGTGSAAALIQVLAGRRRAQYGALDVGGAGRSRRIRPSLPAGVSVVAAHERCPDGSVRVLVVDATGRQPERQPDDFGAEPARTAARRGGAVLLVTTDAEVAASADRTVHLNRAPRPEPRPKAAARFTTEALREAAAGSLTAAGVDAERAALVARVLVDADVRGHFSHGVGLLPMYLDRLREGGIDPTAEPEWSQEDGPVVRLDARGGFGQVAADLAAGRCAERAARTGLAAVAVRGNNHVGMLAAYRGHFVRHGVVGLVLNVSGPSVAAPGAGRPTLGNDAVCMVVPREDGPPLVVDFATGTVASGKIRHAAHRGEQVPANWLVDREGRPTTDPEELDRGGAVPVFGGYKGLGVAVITEVLAGILAGGTVSPLVHKQRAEPERAMDCSQLFLALAPDAFGNPPVDELLDVLSGAVAAGYPQGPPEVHLPEQQERLAETTAAEHGVPVPASVVEQLGWGTTRTTPATAGGAA
;
A
#
# COMPACT_ATOMS: atom_id res chain seq x y z
N MET A 1 39.90 -52.88 -31.98
CA MET A 1 40.85 -51.91 -32.54
C MET A 1 40.08 -51.08 -33.54
N THR A 2 39.57 -49.94 -33.07
CA THR A 2 40.05 -48.55 -33.31
C THR A 2 39.32 -47.95 -34.52
N GLU A 3 38.35 -47.03 -34.33
CA GLU A 3 38.53 -45.54 -34.22
C GLU A 3 39.28 -44.97 -35.43
N ALA A 4 38.92 -43.87 -36.09
CA ALA A 4 38.08 -42.69 -35.83
C ALA A 4 37.73 -42.09 -37.24
N ALA A 5 37.00 -41.02 -37.49
CA ALA A 5 36.50 -39.92 -36.71
C ALA A 5 35.25 -39.39 -37.44
N GLY A 6 34.10 -39.41 -36.76
CA GLY A 6 32.91 -38.70 -37.20
C GLY A 6 33.17 -37.19 -37.08
N ARG A 7 32.81 -36.44 -38.12
CA ARG A 7 32.60 -34.99 -38.04
C ARG A 7 31.82 -34.67 -36.75
N PRO A 8 32.33 -33.82 -35.85
CA PRO A 8 31.50 -33.34 -34.75
C PRO A 8 30.30 -32.58 -35.34
N PRO A 9 29.09 -32.78 -34.80
CA PRO A 9 27.90 -32.09 -35.27
C PRO A 9 28.08 -30.58 -35.10
N ALA A 10 27.80 -29.85 -36.18
CA ALA A 10 27.65 -28.41 -36.14
C ALA A 10 26.46 -28.06 -35.25
N PHE A 11 26.71 -27.41 -34.11
CA PHE A 11 25.64 -26.84 -33.29
C PHE A 11 25.12 -25.59 -34.01
N ARG A 12 23.82 -25.59 -34.36
CA ARG A 12 23.13 -24.35 -34.74
C ARG A 12 22.86 -23.54 -33.48
N ILE A 13 23.42 -22.35 -33.45
CA ILE A 13 23.11 -21.27 -32.50
C ILE A 13 21.67 -20.82 -32.79
N ALA A 14 20.68 -21.57 -32.30
CA ALA A 14 19.25 -21.23 -32.48
C ALA A 14 18.57 -20.80 -31.17
N ASP A 15 19.18 -21.07 -30.01
CA ASP A 15 18.58 -20.77 -28.69
C ASP A 15 19.29 -19.66 -27.92
N LEU A 16 20.11 -18.87 -28.61
CA LEU A 16 20.67 -17.64 -28.04
C LEU A 16 19.61 -16.53 -28.13
N ILE A 17 18.92 -16.25 -27.03
CA ILE A 17 18.12 -15.03 -26.93
C ILE A 17 19.09 -13.88 -26.63
N VAL A 18 19.52 -13.19 -27.68
CA VAL A 18 20.18 -11.88 -27.56
C VAL A 18 19.06 -10.84 -27.56
N ALA A 19 18.85 -10.19 -26.43
CA ALA A 19 17.97 -9.03 -26.35
C ALA A 19 18.84 -7.79 -26.16
N GLU A 20 18.78 -6.87 -27.12
CA GLU A 20 19.37 -5.53 -27.02
C GLU A 20 18.25 -4.58 -26.65
N GLY A 21 18.27 -4.05 -25.42
CA GLY A 21 17.29 -3.04 -25.00
C GLY A 21 17.61 -1.68 -25.65
N PRO A 22 16.60 -0.86 -25.99
CA PRO A 22 16.85 0.50 -26.47
C PRO A 22 17.62 1.31 -25.42
N GLU A 23 18.45 2.27 -25.85
CA GLU A 23 19.20 3.16 -24.95
C GLU A 23 18.28 3.73 -23.86
N GLY A 24 18.56 3.38 -22.59
CA GLY A 24 17.77 3.81 -21.43
C GLY A 24 16.80 2.78 -20.84
N ALA A 25 16.73 1.55 -21.34
CA ALA A 25 15.91 0.50 -20.73
C ALA A 25 16.64 -0.25 -19.60
N GLU A 26 16.21 -0.06 -18.35
CA GLU A 26 16.75 -0.77 -17.17
C GLU A 26 16.30 -2.24 -17.05
N ARG A 27 15.51 -2.82 -17.98
CA ARG A 27 14.90 -4.16 -17.81
C ARG A 27 14.75 -4.93 -19.11
N ILE A 28 15.17 -6.20 -19.12
CA ILE A 28 15.02 -7.16 -20.23
C ILE A 28 14.20 -8.37 -19.73
N LEU A 29 13.29 -8.88 -20.57
CA LEU A 29 12.47 -10.05 -20.25
C LEU A 29 13.07 -11.31 -20.89
N ILE A 30 13.44 -12.32 -20.09
CA ILE A 30 13.94 -13.61 -20.59
C ILE A 30 13.09 -14.72 -19.98
N ALA A 31 12.37 -15.47 -20.83
CA ALA A 31 11.54 -16.61 -20.42
C ALA A 31 10.57 -16.32 -19.24
N GLY A 32 10.01 -15.10 -19.18
CA GLY A 32 9.07 -14.67 -18.14
C GLY A 32 9.70 -14.09 -16.87
N LEU A 33 11.03 -13.99 -16.81
CA LEU A 33 11.77 -13.29 -15.77
C LEU A 33 12.18 -11.89 -16.25
N THR A 34 12.01 -10.90 -15.38
CA THR A 34 12.52 -9.54 -15.59
C THR A 34 13.93 -9.43 -15.04
N VAL A 35 14.90 -9.17 -15.91
CA VAL A 35 16.32 -9.03 -15.59
C VAL A 35 16.72 -7.57 -15.79
N THR A 36 17.23 -6.91 -14.76
CA THR A 36 17.76 -5.55 -14.86
C THR A 36 19.21 -5.63 -15.35
N VAL A 37 19.54 -4.95 -16.45
CA VAL A 37 20.90 -4.87 -16.99
C VAL A 37 21.30 -3.41 -17.20
N ALA A 38 22.58 -3.10 -16.99
CA ALA A 38 23.11 -1.77 -17.25
C ALA A 38 23.34 -1.56 -18.75
N ALA A 39 23.40 -0.29 -19.17
CA ALA A 39 23.66 0.08 -20.55
C ALA A 39 25.00 -0.50 -21.05
N GLY A 40 24.93 -1.38 -22.07
CA GLY A 40 26.10 -2.02 -22.68
C GLY A 40 26.44 -3.42 -22.13
N GLU A 41 25.58 -4.01 -21.30
CA GLU A 41 25.74 -5.39 -20.81
C GLU A 41 25.08 -6.43 -21.74
N ILE A 42 25.77 -7.55 -21.96
CA ILE A 42 25.26 -8.70 -22.71
C ILE A 42 24.97 -9.85 -21.74
N VAL A 43 23.77 -10.44 -21.83
CA VAL A 43 23.38 -11.64 -21.10
C VAL A 43 23.36 -12.82 -22.07
N ALA A 44 24.07 -13.91 -21.73
CA ALA A 44 24.06 -15.15 -22.49
C ALA A 44 23.59 -16.31 -21.62
N VAL A 45 22.68 -17.13 -22.15
CA VAL A 45 22.18 -18.36 -21.52
C VAL A 45 22.55 -19.53 -22.42
N LEU A 46 23.35 -20.46 -21.91
CA LEU A 46 23.74 -21.69 -22.61
C LEU A 46 22.94 -22.87 -22.06
N ALA A 47 22.24 -23.57 -22.95
CA ALA A 47 21.56 -24.81 -22.64
C ALA A 47 22.11 -25.92 -23.53
N ASP A 48 22.97 -26.77 -22.96
CA ASP A 48 23.59 -27.85 -23.70
C ASP A 48 22.69 -29.09 -23.61
N GLY A 49 21.96 -29.39 -24.68
CA GLY A 49 21.23 -30.66 -24.84
C GLY A 49 19.84 -30.76 -24.18
N THR A 50 19.10 -31.80 -24.57
CA THR A 50 17.67 -32.03 -24.26
C THR A 50 17.36 -32.21 -22.76
N GLY A 51 18.36 -32.48 -21.92
CA GLY A 51 18.21 -32.50 -20.45
C GLY A 51 18.19 -31.11 -19.80
N SER A 52 18.74 -30.09 -20.47
CA SER A 52 18.94 -28.74 -19.91
C SER A 52 17.67 -27.89 -19.97
N ALA A 53 16.80 -28.10 -20.96
CA ALA A 53 15.49 -27.46 -21.03
C ALA A 53 14.55 -27.96 -19.92
N ALA A 54 14.56 -29.26 -19.60
CA ALA A 54 13.76 -29.82 -18.51
C ALA A 54 14.25 -29.33 -17.14
N ALA A 55 15.57 -29.19 -16.95
CA ALA A 55 16.16 -28.61 -15.74
C ALA A 55 15.83 -27.11 -15.60
N LEU A 56 15.89 -26.34 -16.69
CA LEU A 56 15.51 -24.93 -16.71
C LEU A 56 14.01 -24.75 -16.40
N ILE A 57 13.14 -25.58 -16.97
CA ILE A 57 11.69 -25.59 -16.68
C ILE A 57 11.43 -25.94 -15.20
N GLN A 58 12.19 -26.88 -14.62
CA GLN A 58 12.08 -27.23 -13.20
C GLN A 58 12.56 -26.08 -12.29
N VAL A 59 13.60 -25.33 -12.68
CA VAL A 59 14.09 -24.12 -11.97
C VAL A 59 13.08 -22.97 -12.08
N LEU A 60 12.55 -22.71 -13.28
CA LEU A 60 11.53 -21.68 -13.54
C LEU A 60 10.19 -22.00 -12.88
N ALA A 61 9.84 -23.28 -12.73
CA ALA A 61 8.65 -23.74 -12.02
C ALA A 61 8.84 -23.81 -10.49
N GLY A 62 10.00 -23.39 -9.96
CA GLY A 62 10.29 -23.39 -8.51
C GLY A 62 10.49 -24.78 -7.91
N ARG A 63 10.70 -25.81 -8.73
CA ARG A 63 10.87 -27.22 -8.33
C ARG A 63 12.32 -27.64 -8.23
N ARG A 64 13.26 -26.77 -8.63
CA ARG A 64 14.72 -26.96 -8.51
C ARG A 64 15.43 -25.62 -8.25
N ARG A 65 16.53 -25.62 -7.48
CA ARG A 65 17.25 -24.39 -7.05
C ARG A 65 18.39 -24.06 -8.03
N ALA A 66 18.58 -22.77 -8.36
CA ALA A 66 19.66 -22.33 -9.25
C ALA A 66 21.04 -22.35 -8.56
N GLN A 67 22.12 -22.47 -9.35
CA GLN A 67 23.52 -22.37 -8.92
C GLN A 67 24.37 -21.63 -9.96
N TYR A 68 25.67 -21.39 -9.67
CA TYR A 68 26.56 -20.54 -10.49
C TYR A 68 28.01 -21.09 -10.56
N GLY A 69 28.73 -20.84 -11.66
CA GLY A 69 30.15 -21.19 -11.86
C GLY A 69 30.82 -20.45 -13.03
N ALA A 70 32.15 -20.51 -13.13
CA ALA A 70 32.94 -19.85 -14.20
C ALA A 70 33.32 -20.81 -15.34
N LEU A 71 33.36 -20.29 -16.57
CA LEU A 71 33.77 -21.02 -17.78
C LEU A 71 34.99 -20.33 -18.40
N ASP A 72 36.00 -21.09 -18.81
CA ASP A 72 37.13 -20.59 -19.59
C ASP A 72 36.87 -20.85 -21.08
N VAL A 73 36.78 -19.78 -21.88
CA VAL A 73 36.50 -19.88 -23.32
C VAL A 73 37.80 -19.59 -24.08
N GLY A 74 38.74 -20.52 -23.99
CA GLY A 74 39.93 -20.56 -24.82
C GLY A 74 39.69 -21.34 -26.11
N GLY A 75 40.11 -20.78 -27.25
CA GLY A 75 40.12 -21.48 -28.52
C GLY A 75 40.87 -22.81 -28.44
N ALA A 76 40.28 -23.86 -29.00
CA ALA A 76 40.69 -25.28 -28.95
C ALA A 76 40.26 -26.08 -27.71
N GLY A 77 38.94 -26.24 -27.52
CA GLY A 77 38.33 -27.56 -27.34
C GLY A 77 38.70 -28.43 -26.13
N ARG A 78 39.20 -27.88 -25.01
CA ARG A 78 39.29 -28.61 -23.73
C ARG A 78 38.88 -27.75 -22.55
N SER A 79 37.73 -28.06 -21.95
CA SER A 79 37.31 -27.50 -20.66
C SER A 79 38.16 -28.09 -19.53
N ARG A 80 38.91 -27.28 -18.78
CA ARG A 80 39.58 -27.71 -17.55
C ARG A 80 38.84 -27.10 -16.36
N ARG A 81 38.26 -27.95 -15.50
CA ARG A 81 37.64 -27.50 -14.24
C ARG A 81 38.73 -27.07 -13.27
N ILE A 82 38.73 -25.80 -12.87
CA ILE A 82 39.52 -25.30 -11.75
C ILE A 82 38.60 -25.30 -10.53
N ARG A 83 38.99 -26.01 -9.46
CA ARG A 83 38.34 -25.96 -8.14
C ARG A 83 39.19 -25.09 -7.22
N PRO A 84 38.81 -23.83 -6.95
CA PRO A 84 39.43 -23.08 -5.87
C PRO A 84 38.73 -23.45 -4.55
N SER A 85 39.46 -23.96 -3.57
CA SER A 85 39.01 -24.03 -2.19
C SER A 85 39.29 -22.69 -1.51
N LEU A 86 38.26 -21.93 -1.14
CA LEU A 86 38.39 -20.67 -0.41
C LEU A 86 37.99 -20.89 1.07
N PRO A 87 38.81 -20.45 2.05
CA PRO A 87 38.41 -20.43 3.45
C PRO A 87 37.27 -19.43 3.72
N ALA A 88 36.47 -19.68 4.76
CA ALA A 88 35.38 -18.79 5.17
C ALA A 88 35.90 -17.40 5.58
N GLY A 89 35.26 -16.34 5.06
CA GLY A 89 35.60 -14.94 5.38
C GLY A 89 36.49 -14.21 4.35
N VAL A 90 36.88 -14.85 3.24
CA VAL A 90 37.66 -14.18 2.18
C VAL A 90 36.73 -13.45 1.21
N SER A 91 36.94 -12.13 1.08
CA SER A 91 36.31 -11.31 0.03
C SER A 91 37.15 -11.35 -1.24
N VAL A 92 36.50 -11.57 -2.38
CA VAL A 92 37.16 -11.75 -3.68
C VAL A 92 36.80 -10.60 -4.60
N VAL A 93 37.80 -9.99 -5.23
CA VAL A 93 37.60 -8.94 -6.22
C VAL A 93 37.98 -9.50 -7.60
N ALA A 94 37.02 -9.48 -8.53
CA ALA A 94 37.28 -9.82 -9.91
C ALA A 94 37.91 -8.61 -10.61
N ALA A 95 39.22 -8.67 -10.85
CA ALA A 95 39.90 -7.74 -11.71
C ALA A 95 39.95 -8.33 -13.13
N HIS A 96 39.75 -7.50 -14.14
CA HIS A 96 39.88 -7.93 -15.53
C HIS A 96 41.13 -7.29 -16.13
N GLU A 97 41.92 -8.09 -16.83
CA GLU A 97 43.09 -7.64 -17.57
C GLU A 97 42.92 -8.04 -19.04
N ARG A 98 43.08 -7.06 -19.92
CA ARG A 98 42.91 -7.27 -21.35
C ARG A 98 44.24 -7.70 -21.96
N CYS A 99 44.27 -8.88 -22.56
CA CYS A 99 45.47 -9.44 -23.14
C CYS A 99 45.75 -8.83 -24.53
N PRO A 100 47.02 -8.83 -24.99
CA PRO A 100 47.42 -8.22 -26.26
C PRO A 100 46.73 -8.79 -27.50
N ASP A 101 46.22 -10.02 -27.42
CA ASP A 101 45.47 -10.71 -28.49
C ASP A 101 43.96 -10.40 -28.49
N GLY A 102 43.50 -9.51 -27.60
CA GLY A 102 42.09 -9.11 -27.49
C GLY A 102 41.24 -10.01 -26.60
N SER A 103 41.79 -11.10 -26.06
CA SER A 103 41.13 -11.88 -25.01
C SER A 103 41.09 -11.12 -23.68
N VAL A 104 40.09 -11.39 -22.85
CA VAL A 104 39.99 -10.82 -21.49
C VAL A 104 40.33 -11.93 -20.52
N ARG A 105 41.40 -11.74 -19.75
CA ARG A 105 41.69 -12.58 -18.58
C ARG A 105 41.00 -11.98 -17.38
N VAL A 106 40.16 -12.77 -16.73
CA VAL A 106 39.58 -12.42 -15.44
C VAL A 106 40.49 -12.99 -14.37
N LEU A 107 41.11 -12.10 -13.60
CA LEU A 107 42.05 -12.45 -12.54
C LEU A 107 41.34 -12.29 -11.19
N VAL A 108 41.32 -13.38 -10.45
CA VAL A 108 40.64 -13.47 -9.17
C VAL A 108 41.67 -13.18 -8.10
N VAL A 109 41.54 -12.03 -7.43
CA VAL A 109 42.49 -11.57 -6.41
C VAL A 109 41.79 -11.46 -5.06
N ASP A 110 42.51 -11.88 -4.03
CA ASP A 110 42.15 -11.68 -2.62
C ASP A 110 42.09 -10.16 -2.32
N ALA A 111 41.11 -9.72 -1.52
CA ALA A 111 40.87 -8.33 -1.12
C ALA A 111 42.06 -7.63 -0.41
N THR A 112 43.15 -8.34 -0.09
CA THR A 112 44.41 -7.80 0.45
C THR A 112 45.46 -7.49 -0.63
N GLY A 113 45.17 -7.74 -1.92
CA GLY A 113 46.02 -7.35 -3.04
C GLY A 113 47.18 -8.31 -3.37
N ARG A 114 47.22 -9.52 -2.78
CA ARG A 114 48.18 -10.57 -3.19
C ARG A 114 47.55 -11.53 -4.19
N GLN A 115 48.22 -11.74 -5.33
CA GLN A 115 47.88 -12.84 -6.22
C GLN A 115 48.20 -14.18 -5.55
N PRO A 116 47.34 -15.21 -5.69
CA PRO A 116 47.71 -16.56 -5.27
C PRO A 116 48.90 -17.03 -6.12
N GLU A 117 49.95 -17.53 -5.47
CA GLU A 117 51.22 -17.86 -6.12
C GLU A 117 51.04 -18.80 -7.32
N ARG A 118 51.62 -18.40 -8.46
CA ARG A 118 51.82 -19.26 -9.62
C ARG A 118 53.01 -20.19 -9.36
N GLN A 119 52.81 -21.49 -9.59
CA GLN A 119 53.92 -22.36 -10.01
C GLN A 119 54.27 -22.02 -11.47
N PRO A 120 55.56 -21.86 -11.83
CA PRO A 120 55.99 -21.47 -13.17
C PRO A 120 56.17 -22.75 -14.04
N ASP A 121 56.37 -22.77 -15.37
CA ASP A 121 56.90 -21.84 -16.38
C ASP A 121 56.04 -22.00 -17.69
N ASP A 122 56.16 -21.32 -18.84
CA ASP A 122 57.22 -20.51 -19.44
C ASP A 122 56.68 -19.81 -20.74
N PHE A 123 57.46 -18.85 -21.27
CA PHE A 123 57.38 -18.17 -22.58
C PHE A 123 56.31 -17.08 -22.86
N GLY A 124 56.75 -15.82 -22.83
CA GLY A 124 57.10 -15.13 -24.09
C GLY A 124 56.15 -14.08 -24.69
N ALA A 125 56.62 -12.82 -24.62
CA ALA A 125 56.44 -11.71 -25.57
C ALA A 125 55.23 -10.73 -25.45
N GLU A 126 55.58 -9.48 -25.75
CA GLU A 126 54.93 -8.19 -25.44
C GLU A 126 54.22 -7.57 -26.69
N PRO A 127 53.69 -6.32 -26.72
CA PRO A 127 52.29 -6.02 -26.99
C PRO A 127 52.04 -5.18 -28.27
N ALA A 128 50.78 -5.10 -28.74
CA ALA A 128 50.39 -4.10 -29.74
C ALA A 128 49.01 -3.47 -29.45
N ARG A 129 48.97 -2.14 -29.50
CA ARG A 129 47.84 -1.23 -29.26
C ARG A 129 46.95 -1.10 -30.50
N THR A 130 45.63 -1.03 -30.35
CA THR A 130 44.78 0.12 -30.78
C THR A 130 43.30 -0.09 -30.45
N ALA A 131 42.61 1.03 -30.26
CA ALA A 131 41.36 1.16 -29.53
C ALA A 131 40.10 0.75 -30.31
N ALA A 132 39.15 0.11 -29.61
CA ALA A 132 37.72 0.33 -29.78
C ALA A 132 36.97 -0.16 -28.52
N ARG A 133 35.93 0.61 -28.18
CA ARG A 133 35.01 0.52 -27.03
C ARG A 133 34.37 -0.87 -26.83
N ARG A 134 33.66 -1.04 -25.69
CA ARG A 134 32.70 -2.10 -25.25
C ARG A 134 33.28 -2.96 -24.12
N GLY A 135 32.60 -3.30 -23.02
CA GLY A 135 31.16 -3.45 -22.69
C GLY A 135 31.08 -4.74 -21.85
N GLY A 136 30.55 -4.69 -20.64
CA GLY A 136 30.58 -5.82 -19.68
C GLY A 136 29.61 -6.96 -20.05
N ALA A 137 29.76 -8.14 -19.42
CA ALA A 137 28.85 -9.29 -19.61
C ALA A 137 28.68 -10.11 -18.32
N VAL A 138 27.49 -10.70 -18.13
CA VAL A 138 27.13 -11.57 -16.97
C VAL A 138 26.59 -12.92 -17.46
N LEU A 139 26.99 -14.01 -16.80
CA LEU A 139 26.68 -15.42 -17.15
C LEU A 139 26.11 -16.18 -15.93
N LEU A 140 25.07 -17.01 -16.10
CA LEU A 140 24.47 -17.85 -15.03
C LEU A 140 24.39 -19.33 -15.47
N VAL A 141 24.87 -20.28 -14.66
CA VAL A 141 24.89 -21.75 -14.96
C VAL A 141 24.67 -22.60 -13.70
N THR A 142 23.66 -23.50 -13.69
CA THR A 142 23.19 -24.23 -12.48
C THR A 142 23.55 -25.73 -12.42
N THR A 143 23.95 -26.32 -11.28
CA THR A 143 23.38 -27.57 -10.66
C THR A 143 23.92 -27.96 -9.26
N ASP A 144 23.01 -27.98 -8.26
CA ASP A 144 22.93 -28.69 -6.95
C ASP A 144 23.94 -28.45 -5.78
N ALA A 145 23.39 -28.07 -4.60
CA ALA A 145 24.05 -27.39 -3.47
C ALA A 145 24.11 -28.23 -2.17
N GLU A 146 25.01 -27.86 -1.25
CA GLU A 146 24.70 -27.73 0.20
C GLU A 146 25.62 -26.71 0.91
N VAL A 147 25.19 -26.20 2.07
CA VAL A 147 25.17 -24.76 2.47
C VAL A 147 26.12 -24.39 3.62
N ALA A 148 26.73 -23.19 3.63
CA ALA A 148 26.66 -22.16 4.71
C ALA A 148 27.82 -21.12 4.77
N ALA A 149 27.43 -19.87 5.09
CA ALA A 149 28.15 -18.72 5.71
C ALA A 149 29.31 -18.05 4.93
N SER A 150 29.06 -16.94 4.22
CA SER A 150 29.03 -15.51 4.67
C SER A 150 30.28 -14.80 4.09
N ALA A 151 30.24 -13.60 3.50
CA ALA A 151 29.32 -12.47 3.61
C ALA A 151 29.09 -11.87 2.20
N ASP A 152 27.88 -11.94 1.66
CA ASP A 152 26.66 -11.14 1.93
C ASP A 152 26.55 -9.97 0.94
N ARG A 153 26.08 -10.31 -0.27
CA ARG A 153 25.43 -9.35 -1.16
C ARG A 153 24.03 -9.88 -1.45
N THR A 154 23.04 -9.20 -0.88
CA THR A 154 21.63 -9.56 -0.98
C THR A 154 21.15 -9.36 -2.42
N VAL A 155 20.77 -10.46 -3.08
CA VAL A 155 19.98 -10.44 -4.31
C VAL A 155 18.55 -10.78 -3.90
N HIS A 156 17.62 -9.82 -4.02
CA HIS A 156 16.20 -10.06 -3.78
C HIS A 156 15.63 -10.84 -4.98
N LEU A 157 15.38 -12.14 -4.79
CA LEU A 157 14.58 -12.93 -5.71
C LEU A 157 13.10 -12.58 -5.48
N ASN A 158 12.60 -11.55 -6.16
CA ASN A 158 11.15 -11.37 -6.24
C ASN A 158 10.57 -12.62 -6.88
N ARG A 159 9.65 -13.29 -6.17
CA ARG A 159 8.78 -14.30 -6.78
C ARG A 159 8.19 -13.65 -8.03
N ALA A 160 8.33 -14.27 -9.20
CA ALA A 160 7.56 -13.84 -10.35
C ALA A 160 6.10 -13.72 -9.88
N PRO A 161 5.38 -12.63 -10.18
CA PRO A 161 3.98 -12.55 -9.85
C PRO A 161 3.36 -13.85 -10.35
N ARG A 162 2.62 -14.56 -9.47
CA ARG A 162 1.71 -15.59 -9.97
C ARG A 162 0.96 -14.92 -11.12
N PRO A 163 0.87 -15.51 -12.33
CA PRO A 163 0.01 -14.94 -13.35
C PRO A 163 -1.35 -14.75 -12.67
N GLU A 164 -1.72 -13.48 -12.46
CA GLU A 164 -2.96 -13.20 -11.78
C GLU A 164 -4.07 -13.84 -12.63
N PRO A 165 -5.05 -14.52 -12.03
CA PRO A 165 -6.34 -14.52 -12.68
C PRO A 165 -6.67 -13.05 -12.93
N ARG A 166 -6.79 -12.65 -14.21
CA ARG A 166 -7.09 -11.25 -14.59
C ARG A 166 -8.09 -10.70 -13.58
N PRO A 167 -7.81 -9.57 -12.90
CA PRO A 167 -8.72 -9.06 -11.87
C PRO A 167 -10.11 -9.02 -12.50
N LYS A 168 -11.03 -9.83 -11.95
CA LYS A 168 -12.42 -9.81 -12.40
C LYS A 168 -12.84 -8.34 -12.32
N ALA A 169 -13.33 -7.79 -13.43
CA ALA A 169 -13.72 -6.39 -13.49
C ALA A 169 -14.61 -6.06 -12.30
N ALA A 170 -14.31 -4.95 -11.61
CA ALA A 170 -15.13 -4.50 -10.50
C ALA A 170 -16.59 -4.41 -10.95
N ALA A 171 -17.50 -4.98 -10.16
CA ALA A 171 -18.92 -4.77 -10.39
C ALA A 171 -19.23 -3.31 -10.09
N ARG A 172 -20.18 -2.72 -10.81
CA ARG A 172 -20.61 -1.35 -10.60
C ARG A 172 -22.07 -1.36 -10.17
N PHE A 173 -22.36 -0.63 -9.10
CA PHE A 173 -23.69 -0.47 -8.54
C PHE A 173 -24.10 1.00 -8.62
N THR A 174 -25.39 1.29 -8.75
CA THR A 174 -25.88 2.62 -8.37
C THR A 174 -25.73 2.80 -6.87
N THR A 175 -25.65 4.04 -6.39
CA THR A 175 -25.54 4.35 -4.97
C THR A 175 -26.67 3.71 -4.17
N GLU A 176 -27.90 3.78 -4.69
CA GLU A 176 -29.10 3.23 -4.07
C GLU A 176 -29.05 1.70 -4.00
N ALA A 177 -28.73 1.03 -5.11
CA ALA A 177 -28.64 -0.43 -5.14
C ALA A 177 -27.54 -0.95 -4.21
N LEU A 178 -26.42 -0.22 -4.09
CA LEU A 178 -25.35 -0.59 -3.18
C LEU A 178 -25.75 -0.42 -1.71
N ARG A 179 -26.49 0.64 -1.37
CA ARG A 179 -27.04 0.85 -0.03
C ARG A 179 -28.03 -0.26 0.34
N GLU A 180 -28.93 -0.60 -0.57
CA GLU A 180 -29.90 -1.70 -0.38
C GLU A 180 -29.20 -3.04 -0.18
N ALA A 181 -28.20 -3.36 -1.00
CA ALA A 181 -27.43 -4.60 -0.88
C ALA A 181 -26.67 -4.68 0.46
N ALA A 182 -26.01 -3.59 0.86
CA ALA A 182 -25.28 -3.51 2.13
C ALA A 182 -26.23 -3.60 3.35
N ALA A 183 -27.34 -2.88 3.33
CA ALA A 183 -28.34 -2.93 4.40
C ALA A 183 -28.99 -4.33 4.49
N GLY A 184 -29.25 -4.96 3.34
CA GLY A 184 -29.78 -6.33 3.27
C GLY A 184 -28.85 -7.34 3.92
N SER A 185 -27.54 -7.27 3.66
CA SER A 185 -26.55 -8.15 4.30
C SER A 185 -26.49 -7.98 5.83
N LEU A 186 -26.60 -6.74 6.33
CA LEU A 186 -26.64 -6.47 7.78
C LEU A 186 -27.93 -6.95 8.42
N THR A 187 -29.07 -6.71 7.78
CA THR A 187 -30.38 -7.17 8.26
C THR A 187 -30.44 -8.69 8.33
N ALA A 188 -29.91 -9.38 7.30
CA ALA A 188 -29.80 -10.84 7.30
C ALA A 188 -28.89 -11.38 8.42
N ALA A 189 -27.99 -10.56 8.95
CA ALA A 189 -27.14 -10.87 10.09
C ALA A 189 -27.75 -10.48 11.45
N GLY A 190 -29.03 -10.07 11.49
CA GLY A 190 -29.76 -9.77 12.73
C GLY A 190 -29.64 -8.32 13.21
N VAL A 191 -29.12 -7.41 12.39
CA VAL A 191 -29.11 -5.97 12.69
C VAL A 191 -30.49 -5.38 12.39
N ASP A 192 -31.00 -4.53 13.27
CA ASP A 192 -32.25 -3.79 13.03
C ASP A 192 -32.19 -3.00 11.71
N ALA A 193 -33.33 -2.88 11.02
CA ALA A 193 -33.40 -2.31 9.68
C ALA A 193 -32.94 -0.83 9.62
N GLU A 194 -33.25 -0.02 10.63
CA GLU A 194 -32.84 1.39 10.66
C GLU A 194 -31.33 1.51 10.85
N ARG A 195 -30.77 0.69 11.75
CA ARG A 195 -29.32 0.61 12.00
C ARG A 195 -28.57 0.06 10.79
N ALA A 196 -29.11 -0.97 10.15
CA ALA A 196 -28.55 -1.55 8.93
C ALA A 196 -28.49 -0.51 7.81
N ALA A 197 -29.57 0.25 7.61
CA ALA A 197 -29.61 1.35 6.64
C ALA A 197 -28.61 2.47 6.97
N LEU A 198 -28.45 2.81 8.25
CA LEU A 198 -27.46 3.80 8.71
C LEU A 198 -26.03 3.35 8.44
N VAL A 199 -25.65 2.14 8.86
CA VAL A 199 -24.31 1.59 8.63
C VAL A 199 -24.04 1.47 7.14
N ALA A 200 -24.99 0.95 6.36
CA ALA A 200 -24.88 0.87 4.90
C ALA A 200 -24.70 2.25 4.26
N ARG A 201 -25.44 3.26 4.72
CA ARG A 201 -25.29 4.64 4.23
C ARG A 201 -23.86 5.13 4.41
N VAL A 202 -23.29 4.99 5.61
CA VAL A 202 -21.93 5.46 5.93
C VAL A 202 -20.86 4.74 5.10
N LEU A 203 -20.99 3.41 4.93
CA LEU A 203 -20.05 2.65 4.10
C LEU A 203 -20.13 3.08 2.63
N VAL A 204 -21.33 3.20 2.08
CA VAL A 204 -21.49 3.62 0.67
C VAL A 204 -21.07 5.06 0.46
N ASP A 205 -21.29 5.94 1.44
CA ASP A 205 -20.80 7.33 1.41
C ASP A 205 -19.28 7.41 1.21
N ALA A 206 -18.54 6.53 1.86
CA ALA A 206 -17.09 6.44 1.70
C ALA A 206 -16.72 5.99 0.29
N ASP A 207 -17.36 4.95 -0.25
CA ASP A 207 -17.07 4.46 -1.60
C ASP A 207 -17.43 5.49 -2.69
N VAL A 208 -18.57 6.17 -2.55
CA VAL A 208 -19.00 7.23 -3.47
C VAL A 208 -17.98 8.36 -3.54
N ARG A 209 -17.26 8.63 -2.44
CA ARG A 209 -16.23 9.67 -2.35
C ARG A 209 -14.81 9.18 -2.59
N GLY A 210 -14.65 7.93 -3.03
CA GLY A 210 -13.36 7.35 -3.35
C GLY A 210 -12.54 6.88 -2.14
N HIS A 211 -13.13 6.87 -0.94
CA HIS A 211 -12.52 6.38 0.30
C HIS A 211 -12.80 4.90 0.54
N PHE A 212 -12.49 4.06 -0.45
CA PHE A 212 -12.82 2.62 -0.47
C PHE A 212 -12.29 1.81 0.72
N SER A 213 -11.26 2.30 1.43
CA SER A 213 -10.76 1.67 2.66
C SER A 213 -11.75 1.73 3.83
N HIS A 214 -12.75 2.61 3.77
CA HIS A 214 -13.78 2.80 4.79
C HIS A 214 -15.20 2.48 4.28
N GLY A 215 -15.32 1.92 3.07
CA GLY A 215 -16.60 1.58 2.45
C GLY A 215 -16.98 0.11 2.54
N VAL A 216 -17.79 -0.38 1.59
CA VAL A 216 -18.42 -1.71 1.66
C VAL A 216 -17.40 -2.86 1.68
N GLY A 217 -16.15 -2.62 1.30
CA GLY A 217 -15.06 -3.57 1.48
C GLY A 217 -14.81 -3.98 2.95
N LEU A 218 -15.27 -3.18 3.92
CA LEU A 218 -15.23 -3.53 5.35
C LEU A 218 -16.41 -4.40 5.81
N LEU A 219 -17.49 -4.46 5.03
CA LEU A 219 -18.71 -5.15 5.44
C LEU A 219 -18.49 -6.63 5.79
N PRO A 220 -17.69 -7.42 5.05
CA PRO A 220 -17.41 -8.79 5.47
C PRO A 220 -16.79 -8.89 6.87
N MET A 221 -15.84 -8.00 7.20
CA MET A 221 -15.21 -7.96 8.51
C MET A 221 -16.18 -7.56 9.62
N TYR A 222 -17.13 -6.66 9.34
CA TYR A 222 -18.20 -6.34 10.30
C TYR A 222 -19.14 -7.53 10.53
N LEU A 223 -19.50 -8.26 9.48
CA LEU A 223 -20.33 -9.46 9.60
C LEU A 223 -19.63 -10.55 10.40
N ASP A 224 -18.31 -10.71 10.24
CA ASP A 224 -17.51 -11.64 11.05
C ASP A 224 -17.49 -11.19 12.52
N ARG A 225 -17.22 -9.92 12.81
CA ARG A 225 -17.24 -9.38 14.19
C ARG A 225 -18.61 -9.45 14.85
N LEU A 226 -19.70 -9.31 14.10
CA LEU A 226 -21.06 -9.55 14.60
C LEU A 226 -21.23 -11.01 15.04
N ARG A 227 -20.77 -11.97 14.22
CA ARG A 227 -20.85 -13.41 14.56
C ARG A 227 -19.99 -13.77 15.76
N GLU A 228 -18.83 -13.13 15.89
CA GLU A 228 -17.85 -13.40 16.95
C GLU A 228 -18.11 -12.61 18.23
N GLY A 229 -19.05 -11.65 18.22
CA GLY A 229 -19.44 -10.87 19.40
C GLY A 229 -18.63 -9.59 19.64
N GLY A 230 -17.71 -9.22 18.73
CA GLY A 230 -16.97 -7.95 18.81
C GLY A 230 -17.79 -6.72 18.41
N ILE A 231 -18.97 -6.91 17.82
CA ILE A 231 -19.99 -5.87 17.63
C ILE A 231 -21.30 -6.41 18.20
N ASP A 232 -21.90 -5.70 19.16
CA ASP A 232 -23.23 -6.01 19.66
C ASP A 232 -24.30 -5.37 18.74
N PRO A 233 -25.10 -6.15 17.98
CA PRO A 233 -26.13 -5.60 17.10
C PRO A 233 -27.31 -4.97 17.85
N THR A 234 -27.45 -5.26 19.14
CA THR A 234 -28.54 -4.80 20.01
C THR A 234 -28.15 -3.62 20.89
N ALA A 235 -26.86 -3.32 21.03
CA ALA A 235 -26.36 -2.24 21.86
C ALA A 235 -27.05 -0.90 21.53
N GLU A 236 -27.56 -0.24 22.57
CA GLU A 236 -28.12 1.10 22.52
C GLU A 236 -27.10 2.07 23.12
N PRO A 237 -26.60 3.06 22.35
CA PRO A 237 -25.75 4.11 22.91
C PRO A 237 -26.46 4.83 24.06
N GLU A 238 -25.76 5.04 25.18
CA GLU A 238 -26.32 5.67 26.38
C GLU A 238 -25.64 7.00 26.68
N TRP A 239 -26.44 8.03 26.92
CA TRP A 239 -25.92 9.30 27.39
C TRP A 239 -25.60 9.23 28.88
N SER A 240 -24.31 9.28 29.22
CA SER A 240 -23.84 9.30 30.61
C SER A 240 -23.83 10.71 31.21
N GLN A 241 -23.91 11.74 30.38
CA GLN A 241 -24.18 13.11 30.79
C GLN A 241 -24.78 13.89 29.63
N GLU A 242 -25.97 14.46 29.85
CA GLU A 242 -26.72 15.23 28.86
C GLU A 242 -26.73 16.73 29.12
N ASP A 243 -26.23 17.23 30.24
CA ASP A 243 -26.29 18.66 30.56
C ASP A 243 -24.95 19.38 30.37
N GLY A 244 -25.03 20.65 29.98
CA GLY A 244 -23.88 21.54 29.81
C GLY A 244 -23.28 21.53 28.39
N PRO A 245 -22.15 22.22 28.21
CA PRO A 245 -21.49 22.39 26.92
C PRO A 245 -20.77 21.12 26.43
N VAL A 246 -20.50 20.18 27.35
CA VAL A 246 -19.87 18.89 27.04
C VAL A 246 -20.80 17.76 27.49
N VAL A 247 -21.26 16.96 26.53
CA VAL A 247 -22.07 15.77 26.78
C VAL A 247 -21.28 14.50 26.47
N ARG A 248 -21.64 13.39 27.10
CA ARG A 248 -20.90 12.12 27.02
C ARG A 248 -21.80 10.98 26.62
N LEU A 249 -21.37 10.22 25.61
CA LEU A 249 -22.05 9.05 25.07
C LEU A 249 -21.19 7.80 25.26
N ASP A 250 -21.78 6.76 25.83
CA ASP A 250 -21.21 5.42 25.89
C ASP A 250 -21.80 4.59 24.74
N ALA A 251 -20.96 4.16 23.80
CA ALA A 251 -21.40 3.41 22.62
C ALA A 251 -21.67 1.92 22.90
N ARG A 252 -21.29 1.43 24.08
CA ARG A 252 -21.60 0.07 24.56
C ARG A 252 -21.21 -1.06 23.59
N GLY A 253 -20.13 -0.89 22.84
CA GLY A 253 -19.63 -1.92 21.91
C GLY A 253 -20.53 -2.19 20.70
N GLY A 254 -21.49 -1.32 20.40
CA GLY A 254 -22.32 -1.41 19.21
C GLY A 254 -21.60 -1.02 17.91
N PHE A 255 -22.37 -0.80 16.84
CA PHE A 255 -21.84 -0.25 15.60
C PHE A 255 -21.31 1.18 15.79
N GLY A 256 -20.07 1.41 15.37
CA GLY A 256 -19.42 2.71 15.41
C GLY A 256 -20.23 3.84 14.77
N GLN A 257 -20.84 3.50 13.64
CA GLN A 257 -21.62 4.42 12.82
C GLN A 257 -22.89 4.91 13.54
N VAL A 258 -23.49 4.07 14.39
CA VAL A 258 -24.70 4.41 15.13
C VAL A 258 -24.40 5.46 16.19
N ALA A 259 -23.38 5.21 17.02
CA ALA A 259 -22.97 6.15 18.07
C ALA A 259 -22.43 7.46 17.48
N ALA A 260 -21.67 7.39 16.38
CA ALA A 260 -21.12 8.58 15.72
C ALA A 260 -22.19 9.46 15.06
N ASP A 261 -23.20 8.86 14.41
CA ASP A 261 -24.32 9.62 13.81
C ASP A 261 -25.14 10.35 14.88
N LEU A 262 -25.45 9.65 15.99
CA LEU A 262 -26.14 10.22 17.14
C LEU A 262 -25.33 11.36 17.79
N ALA A 263 -24.03 11.16 17.97
CA ALA A 263 -23.13 12.16 18.55
C ALA A 263 -23.00 13.40 17.66
N ALA A 264 -22.78 13.22 16.35
CA ALA A 264 -22.67 14.33 15.41
C ALA A 264 -23.97 15.16 15.37
N GLY A 265 -25.13 14.49 15.31
CA GLY A 265 -26.43 15.16 15.34
C GLY A 265 -26.64 15.98 16.61
N ARG A 266 -26.42 15.38 17.79
CA ARG A 266 -26.57 16.08 19.08
C ARG A 266 -25.58 17.23 19.24
N CYS A 267 -24.35 17.06 18.76
CA CYS A 267 -23.32 18.11 18.82
C CYS A 267 -23.72 19.32 17.96
N ALA A 268 -24.15 19.07 16.72
CA ALA A 268 -24.53 20.12 15.78
C ALA A 268 -25.77 20.88 16.26
N GLU A 269 -26.82 20.16 16.67
CA GLU A 269 -28.06 20.75 17.20
C GLU A 269 -27.79 21.65 18.41
N ARG A 270 -26.94 21.20 19.34
CA ARG A 270 -26.61 21.97 20.53
C ARG A 270 -25.80 23.22 20.21
N ALA A 271 -24.74 23.09 19.40
CA ALA A 271 -23.93 24.23 19.03
C ALA A 271 -24.77 25.32 18.35
N ALA A 272 -25.72 24.96 17.47
CA ALA A 272 -26.62 25.91 16.85
C ALA A 272 -27.50 26.68 17.85
N ARG A 273 -27.72 26.14 19.05
CA ARG A 273 -28.50 26.78 20.12
C ARG A 273 -27.65 27.54 21.14
N THR A 274 -26.43 27.06 21.41
CA THR A 274 -25.58 27.54 22.52
C THR A 274 -24.29 28.21 22.07
N GLY A 275 -24.02 28.26 20.77
CA GLY A 275 -22.78 28.78 20.18
C GLY A 275 -21.63 27.78 20.12
N LEU A 276 -21.54 26.88 21.11
CA LEU A 276 -20.51 25.85 21.21
C LEU A 276 -21.09 24.59 21.85
N ALA A 277 -20.71 23.42 21.33
CA ALA A 277 -20.98 22.13 21.97
C ALA A 277 -19.86 21.12 21.72
N ALA A 278 -19.71 20.17 22.64
CA ALA A 278 -18.85 19.01 22.51
C ALA A 278 -19.61 17.72 22.87
N VAL A 279 -19.40 16.66 22.11
CA VAL A 279 -19.86 15.30 22.43
C VAL A 279 -18.65 14.37 22.48
N ALA A 280 -18.36 13.82 23.66
CA ALA A 280 -17.36 12.78 23.83
C ALA A 280 -18.02 11.40 23.70
N VAL A 281 -17.43 10.51 22.92
CA VAL A 281 -17.90 9.13 22.71
C VAL A 281 -16.82 8.15 23.16
N ARG A 282 -17.20 7.13 23.94
CA ARG A 282 -16.31 6.05 24.39
C ARG A 282 -16.89 4.67 24.11
N GLY A 283 -16.07 3.63 24.25
CA GLY A 283 -16.51 2.23 24.19
C GLY A 283 -17.03 1.84 22.81
N ASN A 284 -16.51 2.46 21.76
CA ASN A 284 -17.06 2.38 20.42
C ASN A 284 -16.30 1.38 19.52
N ASN A 285 -16.93 0.95 18.44
CA ASN A 285 -16.25 0.26 17.34
C ASN A 285 -15.86 1.24 16.22
N HIS A 286 -15.31 0.70 15.12
CA HIS A 286 -14.90 1.47 13.95
C HIS A 286 -16.04 2.31 13.36
N VAL A 287 -15.81 3.63 13.21
CA VAL A 287 -16.82 4.60 12.77
C VAL A 287 -16.83 4.87 11.26
N GLY A 288 -15.93 4.26 10.48
CA GLY A 288 -15.84 4.54 9.05
C GLY A 288 -15.18 5.90 8.76
N MET A 289 -15.57 6.53 7.65
CA MET A 289 -15.07 7.84 7.23
C MET A 289 -15.69 8.96 8.08
N LEU A 290 -14.87 9.83 8.68
CA LEU A 290 -15.37 10.91 9.54
C LEU A 290 -16.20 11.93 8.77
N ALA A 291 -15.83 12.23 7.53
CA ALA A 291 -16.60 13.11 6.65
C ALA A 291 -18.03 12.59 6.34
N ALA A 292 -18.36 11.32 6.60
CA ALA A 292 -19.72 10.80 6.41
C ALA A 292 -20.75 11.47 7.33
N TYR A 293 -20.32 12.04 8.46
CA TYR A 293 -21.21 12.70 9.43
C TYR A 293 -21.42 14.19 9.15
N ARG A 294 -20.81 14.73 8.08
CA ARG A 294 -20.82 16.16 7.75
C ARG A 294 -22.21 16.77 7.59
N GLY A 295 -23.17 15.96 7.15
CA GLY A 295 -24.54 16.40 6.89
C GLY A 295 -25.23 17.00 8.12
N HIS A 296 -24.86 16.57 9.33
CA HIS A 296 -25.38 17.17 10.56
C HIS A 296 -24.89 18.60 10.75
N PHE A 297 -23.59 18.84 10.62
CA PHE A 297 -22.99 20.17 10.76
C PHE A 297 -23.48 21.13 9.67
N VAL A 298 -23.56 20.67 8.42
CA VAL A 298 -24.07 21.45 7.28
C VAL A 298 -25.53 21.85 7.50
N ARG A 299 -26.40 20.90 7.89
CA ARG A 299 -27.83 21.17 8.11
C ARG A 299 -28.07 22.23 9.19
N HIS A 300 -27.22 22.25 10.20
CA HIS A 300 -27.33 23.18 11.33
C HIS A 300 -26.53 24.49 11.13
N GLY A 301 -25.81 24.65 10.01
CA GLY A 301 -25.01 25.84 9.74
C GLY A 301 -23.86 26.05 10.75
N VAL A 302 -23.35 24.97 11.35
CA VAL A 302 -22.27 25.04 12.36
C VAL A 302 -20.99 24.37 11.86
N VAL A 303 -19.84 24.93 12.22
CA VAL A 303 -18.53 24.32 11.93
C VAL A 303 -18.34 23.11 12.82
N GLY A 304 -17.98 21.96 12.23
CA GLY A 304 -17.72 20.71 12.94
C GLY A 304 -16.24 20.34 12.95
N LEU A 305 -15.75 19.81 14.07
CA LEU A 305 -14.46 19.14 14.21
C LEU A 305 -14.68 17.77 14.85
N VAL A 306 -14.27 16.72 14.15
CA VAL A 306 -14.40 15.32 14.58
C VAL A 306 -13.02 14.71 14.72
N LEU A 307 -12.76 14.10 15.87
CA LEU A 307 -11.51 13.45 16.21
C LEU A 307 -11.79 11.99 16.55
N ASN A 308 -10.93 11.07 16.11
CA ASN A 308 -11.07 9.65 16.38
C ASN A 308 -9.73 9.01 16.77
N VAL A 309 -9.75 8.22 17.86
CA VAL A 309 -8.65 7.36 18.28
C VAL A 309 -8.87 5.92 17.78
N SER A 310 -7.80 5.28 17.30
CA SER A 310 -7.84 3.93 16.73
C SER A 310 -6.75 3.00 17.25
N GLY A 311 -6.83 1.71 16.94
CA GLY A 311 -5.82 0.73 17.36
C GLY A 311 -4.45 0.95 16.71
N PRO A 312 -3.37 0.48 17.34
CA PRO A 312 -2.02 0.89 16.96
C PRO A 312 -1.66 0.37 15.57
N SER A 313 -1.38 1.28 14.65
CA SER A 313 -0.99 1.00 13.26
C SER A 313 0.05 1.96 12.69
N VAL A 314 0.37 3.02 13.43
CA VAL A 314 1.27 4.09 13.02
C VAL A 314 2.46 4.18 13.97
N ALA A 315 3.65 4.41 13.39
CA ALA A 315 4.90 4.59 14.12
C ALA A 315 5.25 6.08 14.28
N ALA A 316 5.76 6.42 15.46
CA ALA A 316 6.38 7.72 15.70
C ALA A 316 7.66 7.90 14.85
N PRO A 317 8.15 9.14 14.64
CA PRO A 317 9.36 9.38 13.86
C PRO A 317 10.56 8.59 14.39
N GLY A 318 11.19 7.79 13.51
CA GLY A 318 12.34 6.95 13.85
C GLY A 318 12.00 5.63 14.55
N ALA A 319 10.72 5.37 14.86
CA ALA A 319 10.29 4.07 15.40
C ALA A 319 9.94 3.10 14.26
N GLY A 320 10.20 1.80 14.47
CA GLY A 320 9.82 0.74 13.53
C GLY A 320 8.57 -0.05 13.93
N ARG A 321 7.96 0.29 15.07
CA ARG A 321 6.79 -0.41 15.62
C ARG A 321 5.57 0.50 15.67
N PRO A 322 4.37 -0.03 15.39
CA PRO A 322 3.15 0.75 15.54
C PRO A 322 2.81 0.91 17.02
N THR A 323 2.70 2.16 17.48
CA THR A 323 2.33 2.51 18.86
C THR A 323 1.14 3.45 18.93
N LEU A 324 0.91 4.20 17.85
CA LEU A 324 -0.19 5.15 17.72
C LEU A 324 -1.21 4.59 16.73
N GLY A 325 -2.45 5.00 16.89
CA GLY A 325 -3.50 4.73 15.94
C GLY A 325 -3.24 5.48 14.64
N ASN A 326 -3.94 5.07 13.58
CA ASN A 326 -4.11 5.92 12.42
C ASN A 326 -5.20 6.95 12.72
N ASP A 327 -4.99 7.70 13.79
CA ASP A 327 -5.96 8.64 14.37
C ASP A 327 -6.36 9.68 13.34
N ALA A 328 -7.62 10.06 13.35
CA ALA A 328 -8.22 10.84 12.27
C ALA A 328 -8.77 12.17 12.78
N VAL A 329 -8.64 13.17 11.92
CA VAL A 329 -9.11 14.54 12.12
C VAL A 329 -9.97 14.93 10.94
N CYS A 330 -11.20 15.32 11.20
CA CYS A 330 -12.10 15.84 10.19
C CYS A 330 -12.65 17.21 10.59
N MET A 331 -12.51 18.21 9.74
CA MET A 331 -13.15 19.51 9.88
C MET A 331 -14.17 19.71 8.76
N VAL A 332 -15.35 20.20 9.12
CA VAL A 332 -16.45 20.52 8.20
C VAL A 332 -16.82 21.98 8.42
N VAL A 333 -16.74 22.79 7.37
CA VAL A 333 -17.18 24.19 7.38
C VAL A 333 -18.33 24.32 6.40
N PRO A 334 -19.58 24.52 6.89
CA PRO A 334 -20.73 24.76 6.04
C PRO A 334 -20.55 26.01 5.19
N ARG A 335 -21.20 26.01 4.02
CA ARG A 335 -21.37 27.17 3.16
C ARG A 335 -22.85 27.43 2.97
N GLU A 336 -23.24 28.69 2.87
CA GLU A 336 -24.60 29.04 2.45
C GLU A 336 -24.77 28.75 0.95
N ASP A 337 -23.76 29.13 0.16
CA ASP A 337 -23.76 28.99 -1.29
C ASP A 337 -22.72 27.97 -1.74
N GLY A 338 -23.15 26.71 -1.85
CA GLY A 338 -22.37 25.64 -2.46
C GLY A 338 -21.92 24.53 -1.50
N PRO A 339 -20.99 23.65 -1.92
CA PRO A 339 -20.54 22.53 -1.11
C PRO A 339 -19.69 23.00 0.08
N PRO A 340 -19.74 22.30 1.23
CA PRO A 340 -18.92 22.66 2.39
C PRO A 340 -17.43 22.45 2.11
N LEU A 341 -16.57 23.21 2.80
CA LEU A 341 -15.16 22.85 2.92
C LEU A 341 -15.04 21.66 3.88
N VAL A 342 -14.36 20.61 3.44
CA VAL A 342 -14.10 19.39 4.24
C VAL A 342 -12.61 19.09 4.23
N VAL A 343 -12.04 18.93 5.41
CA VAL A 343 -10.68 18.44 5.59
C VAL A 343 -10.78 17.14 6.36
N ASP A 344 -10.52 15.98 5.76
CA ASP A 344 -10.58 14.67 6.43
C ASP A 344 -9.30 13.89 6.13
N PHE A 345 -8.51 13.61 7.16
CA PHE A 345 -7.28 12.83 7.03
C PHE A 345 -6.94 12.08 8.31
N ALA A 346 -6.13 11.04 8.14
CA ALA A 346 -5.53 10.31 9.24
C ALA A 346 -4.06 10.70 9.44
N THR A 347 -3.51 10.36 10.60
CA THR A 347 -2.17 10.76 11.03
C THR A 347 -1.03 9.95 10.42
N GLY A 348 -1.31 8.77 9.87
CA GLY A 348 -0.35 8.01 9.06
C GLY A 348 -0.11 8.64 7.68
N THR A 349 1.10 8.49 7.14
CA THR A 349 1.43 8.99 5.78
C THR A 349 0.57 8.36 4.68
N VAL A 350 0.08 7.15 4.90
CA VAL A 350 -0.76 6.43 3.94
C VAL A 350 -1.66 5.42 4.64
N ALA A 351 -2.84 5.15 4.09
CA ALA A 351 -3.68 4.06 4.56
C ALA A 351 -3.01 2.69 4.31
N SER A 352 -2.93 1.84 5.34
CA SER A 352 -2.35 0.49 5.23
C SER A 352 -3.00 -0.38 4.13
N GLY A 353 -4.27 -0.09 3.78
CA GLY A 353 -4.94 -0.75 2.66
C GLY A 353 -4.26 -0.54 1.31
N LYS A 354 -3.68 0.66 1.07
CA LYS A 354 -2.91 0.94 -0.17
C LYS A 354 -1.63 0.12 -0.23
N ILE A 355 -0.96 -0.08 0.91
CA ILE A 355 0.24 -0.93 1.02
C ILE A 355 -0.11 -2.39 0.76
N ARG A 356 -1.17 -2.92 1.40
CA ARG A 356 -1.64 -4.30 1.16
C ARG A 356 -2.06 -4.51 -0.29
N HIS A 357 -2.71 -3.52 -0.90
CA HIS A 357 -3.06 -3.60 -2.33
C HIS A 357 -1.82 -3.63 -3.24
N ALA A 358 -0.76 -2.89 -2.91
CA ALA A 358 0.52 -3.00 -3.61
C ALA A 358 1.16 -4.39 -3.41
N ALA A 359 1.15 -4.92 -2.18
CA ALA A 359 1.65 -6.28 -1.89
C ALA A 359 0.91 -7.35 -2.72
N HIS A 360 -0.42 -7.27 -2.80
CA HIS A 360 -1.22 -8.21 -3.58
C HIS A 360 -0.87 -8.20 -5.07
N ARG A 361 -0.50 -7.03 -5.62
CA ARG A 361 -0.06 -6.87 -7.02
C ARG A 361 1.43 -7.13 -7.23
N GLY A 362 2.18 -7.45 -6.17
CA GLY A 362 3.63 -7.62 -6.22
C GLY A 362 4.39 -6.34 -6.57
N GLU A 363 3.82 -5.17 -6.25
CA GLU A 363 4.39 -3.86 -6.56
C GLU A 363 5.08 -3.24 -5.34
N GLN A 364 6.17 -2.51 -5.59
CA GLN A 364 6.82 -1.71 -4.57
C GLN A 364 5.99 -0.47 -4.22
N VAL A 365 6.12 0.01 -2.98
CA VAL A 365 5.53 1.27 -2.51
C VAL A 365 6.58 2.37 -2.43
N PRO A 366 6.18 3.66 -2.46
CA PRO A 366 7.10 4.76 -2.16
C PRO A 366 7.81 4.58 -0.81
N ALA A 367 9.10 4.88 -0.74
CA ALA A 367 9.92 4.62 0.46
C ALA A 367 9.44 5.37 1.71
N ASN A 368 8.69 6.46 1.55
CA ASN A 368 8.13 7.25 2.67
C ASN A 368 6.78 6.72 3.18
N TRP A 369 6.23 5.65 2.60
CA TRP A 369 4.96 5.06 3.03
C TRP A 369 5.10 4.06 4.17
N LEU A 370 6.27 3.44 4.32
CA LEU A 370 6.46 2.29 5.19
C LEU A 370 7.87 2.31 5.80
N VAL A 371 7.96 1.91 7.06
CA VAL A 371 9.23 1.59 7.71
C VAL A 371 9.26 0.11 8.10
N ASP A 372 10.45 -0.48 8.05
CA ASP A 372 10.70 -1.82 8.57
C ASP A 372 10.64 -1.85 10.11
N ARG A 373 10.78 -3.05 10.70
CA ARG A 373 10.75 -3.24 12.16
C ARG A 373 11.86 -2.51 12.91
N GLU A 374 12.94 -2.12 12.22
CA GLU A 374 14.05 -1.32 12.75
C GLU A 374 13.82 0.20 12.58
N GLY A 375 12.73 0.62 11.94
CA GLY A 375 12.38 2.02 11.72
C GLY A 375 13.03 2.63 10.47
N ARG A 376 13.59 1.81 9.57
CA ARG A 376 14.22 2.27 8.33
C ARG A 376 13.18 2.32 7.20
N PRO A 377 13.16 3.38 6.37
CA PRO A 377 12.30 3.45 5.19
C PRO A 377 12.45 2.24 4.27
N THR A 378 11.34 1.71 3.76
CA THR A 378 11.32 0.54 2.87
C THR A 378 10.30 0.72 1.75
N THR A 379 10.57 0.08 0.60
CA THR A 379 9.66 0.00 -0.55
C THR A 379 8.99 -1.37 -0.67
N ASP A 380 9.37 -2.34 0.17
CA ASP A 380 8.76 -3.68 0.20
C ASP A 380 7.47 -3.65 1.03
N PRO A 381 6.28 -3.76 0.42
CA PRO A 381 5.02 -3.72 1.16
C PRO A 381 4.81 -4.94 2.07
N GLU A 382 5.54 -6.04 1.88
CA GLU A 382 5.47 -7.21 2.77
C GLU A 382 6.05 -6.90 4.16
N GLU A 383 6.87 -5.86 4.31
CA GLU A 383 7.38 -5.44 5.62
C GLU A 383 6.27 -5.06 6.61
N LEU A 384 5.11 -4.61 6.11
CA LEU A 384 3.96 -4.30 6.96
C LEU A 384 3.48 -5.55 7.75
N ASP A 385 3.48 -6.72 7.11
CA ASP A 385 3.08 -7.98 7.76
C ASP A 385 4.25 -8.60 8.56
N ARG A 386 5.50 -8.21 8.28
CA ARG A 386 6.70 -8.63 9.04
C ARG A 386 6.99 -7.75 10.27
N GLY A 387 6.06 -6.89 10.66
CA GLY A 387 6.13 -6.07 11.86
C GLY A 387 6.61 -4.63 11.65
N GLY A 388 6.74 -4.19 10.40
CA GLY A 388 6.90 -2.78 10.04
C GLY A 388 5.62 -1.96 10.28
N ALA A 389 5.70 -0.66 9.99
CA ALA A 389 4.62 0.28 10.30
C ALA A 389 4.53 1.44 9.31
N VAL A 390 3.32 2.01 9.19
CA VAL A 390 3.14 3.30 8.51
C VAL A 390 3.71 4.39 9.42
N PRO A 391 4.63 5.26 8.96
CA PRO A 391 5.08 6.40 9.76
C PRO A 391 4.01 7.50 9.84
N VAL A 392 4.04 8.30 10.91
CA VAL A 392 3.23 9.55 10.97
C VAL A 392 3.57 10.50 9.83
N PHE A 393 2.58 11.24 9.30
CA PHE A 393 2.83 12.26 8.29
C PHE A 393 3.66 13.42 8.86
N GLY A 394 4.46 14.08 8.02
CA GLY A 394 5.17 15.31 8.42
C GLY A 394 6.10 15.18 9.63
N GLY A 395 6.51 13.96 10.00
CA GLY A 395 7.40 13.68 11.13
C GLY A 395 6.81 14.14 12.46
N TYR A 396 7.57 14.94 13.23
CA TYR A 396 7.15 15.37 14.57
C TYR A 396 5.84 16.19 14.58
N LYS A 397 5.46 16.80 13.44
CA LYS A 397 4.20 17.56 13.34
C LYS A 397 2.99 16.63 13.29
N GLY A 398 3.01 15.56 12.49
CA GLY A 398 1.94 14.56 12.51
C GLY A 398 1.90 13.78 13.82
N LEU A 399 3.07 13.54 14.46
CA LEU A 399 3.09 13.05 15.84
C LEU A 399 2.36 14.00 16.78
N GLY A 400 2.59 15.31 16.66
CA GLY A 400 1.87 16.31 17.45
C GLY A 400 0.35 16.25 17.24
N VAL A 401 -0.11 16.10 16.00
CA VAL A 401 -1.54 15.95 15.68
C VAL A 401 -2.11 14.65 16.26
N ALA A 402 -1.38 13.53 16.18
CA ALA A 402 -1.78 12.27 16.80
C ALA A 402 -1.91 12.42 18.32
N VAL A 403 -0.92 13.00 18.99
CA VAL A 403 -0.97 13.22 20.45
C VAL A 403 -2.11 14.15 20.87
N ILE A 404 -2.38 15.22 20.11
CA ILE A 404 -3.55 16.08 20.36
C ILE A 404 -4.84 15.26 20.26
N THR A 405 -4.94 14.39 19.26
CA THR A 405 -6.11 13.52 19.04
C THR A 405 -6.29 12.51 20.17
N GLU A 406 -5.22 11.82 20.58
CA GLU A 406 -5.19 10.89 21.73
C GLU A 406 -5.65 11.58 23.03
N VAL A 407 -5.18 12.81 23.28
CA VAL A 407 -5.55 13.55 24.49
C VAL A 407 -7.01 13.98 24.45
N LEU A 408 -7.48 14.54 23.34
CA LEU A 408 -8.81 15.13 23.25
C LEU A 408 -9.91 14.06 23.05
N ALA A 409 -9.69 13.11 22.15
CA ALA A 409 -10.67 12.08 21.79
C ALA A 409 -10.46 10.75 22.51
N GLY A 410 -9.29 10.51 23.11
CA GLY A 410 -9.04 9.35 23.97
C GLY A 410 -9.25 9.69 25.44
N ILE A 411 -8.27 10.38 26.02
CA ILE A 411 -8.17 10.64 27.46
C ILE A 411 -9.33 11.51 27.95
N LEU A 412 -9.52 12.69 27.34
CA LEU A 412 -10.53 13.65 27.78
C LEU A 412 -11.96 13.15 27.50
N ALA A 413 -12.15 12.36 26.44
CA ALA A 413 -13.45 11.76 26.11
C ALA A 413 -13.87 10.64 27.09
N GLY A 414 -13.00 10.27 28.04
CA GLY A 414 -13.24 9.15 28.96
C GLY A 414 -13.17 7.79 28.27
N GLY A 415 -12.52 7.74 27.10
CA GLY A 415 -12.23 6.52 26.35
C GLY A 415 -10.85 5.97 26.71
N THR A 416 -10.09 5.59 25.70
CA THR A 416 -8.76 5.00 25.85
C THR A 416 -7.76 5.59 24.86
N VAL A 417 -6.51 5.16 24.95
CA VAL A 417 -5.43 5.56 24.02
C VAL A 417 -5.09 4.41 23.08
N SER A 418 -4.49 4.71 21.93
CA SER A 418 -4.27 3.72 20.87
C SER A 418 -3.67 2.39 21.34
N PRO A 419 -2.63 2.32 22.20
CA PRO A 419 -2.07 1.04 22.66
C PRO A 419 -3.06 0.09 23.35
N LEU A 420 -4.19 0.61 23.84
CA LEU A 420 -5.21 -0.12 24.58
C LEU A 420 -6.48 -0.38 23.75
N VAL A 421 -6.56 0.14 22.52
CA VAL A 421 -7.66 -0.15 21.60
C VAL A 421 -7.45 -1.54 20.99
N HIS A 422 -8.47 -2.39 21.06
CA HIS A 422 -8.42 -3.76 20.52
C HIS A 422 -8.45 -3.74 18.98
N LYS A 423 -7.64 -4.59 18.35
CA LYS A 423 -7.51 -4.57 16.89
C LYS A 423 -8.61 -5.39 16.23
N GLN A 424 -9.44 -4.71 15.44
CA GLN A 424 -10.63 -5.30 14.81
C GLN A 424 -10.44 -6.63 14.04
N ARG A 425 -9.25 -6.87 13.46
CA ARG A 425 -8.91 -8.09 12.70
C ARG A 425 -8.17 -9.15 13.52
N ALA A 426 -7.52 -8.76 14.61
CA ALA A 426 -6.74 -9.67 15.45
C ALA A 426 -7.52 -10.14 16.69
N GLU A 427 -8.50 -9.33 17.11
CA GLU A 427 -9.40 -9.57 18.24
C GLU A 427 -10.86 -9.37 17.75
N PRO A 428 -11.32 -10.17 16.78
CA PRO A 428 -12.66 -10.07 16.19
C PRO A 428 -13.82 -10.23 17.20
N GLU A 429 -13.59 -10.91 18.31
CA GLU A 429 -14.55 -11.20 19.39
C GLU A 429 -14.68 -10.08 20.43
N ARG A 430 -13.78 -9.09 20.42
CA ARG A 430 -13.74 -7.99 21.40
C ARG A 430 -14.17 -6.68 20.77
N ALA A 431 -15.00 -5.89 21.46
CA ALA A 431 -15.24 -4.50 21.07
C ALA A 431 -13.91 -3.74 21.00
N MET A 432 -13.77 -2.81 20.04
CA MET A 432 -12.50 -2.11 19.85
C MET A 432 -12.15 -1.17 21.02
N ASP A 433 -13.16 -0.62 21.70
CA ASP A 433 -13.02 0.45 22.68
C ASP A 433 -12.41 1.74 22.09
N CYS A 434 -12.68 2.00 20.81
CA CYS A 434 -12.38 3.29 20.17
C CYS A 434 -13.17 4.42 20.84
N SER A 435 -12.68 5.64 20.67
CA SER A 435 -13.32 6.84 21.18
C SER A 435 -13.20 8.00 20.21
N GLN A 436 -14.14 8.92 20.33
CA GLN A 436 -14.27 10.08 19.46
C GLN A 436 -14.57 11.34 20.27
N LEU A 437 -14.19 12.49 19.71
CA LEU A 437 -14.67 13.79 20.18
C LEU A 437 -15.27 14.53 18.99
N PHE A 438 -16.52 14.96 19.14
CA PHE A 438 -17.19 15.86 18.23
C PHE A 438 -17.24 17.24 18.89
N LEU A 439 -16.83 18.27 18.16
CA LEU A 439 -16.89 19.67 18.55
C LEU A 439 -17.66 20.43 17.48
N ALA A 440 -18.55 21.32 17.88
CA ALA A 440 -19.28 22.18 16.96
C ALA A 440 -19.30 23.63 17.42
N LEU A 441 -19.11 24.55 16.47
CA LEU A 441 -18.94 25.98 16.66
C LEU A 441 -19.93 26.71 15.75
N ALA A 442 -20.87 27.48 16.32
CA ALA A 442 -21.82 28.24 15.53
C ALA A 442 -21.19 29.60 15.13
N PRO A 443 -21.16 29.97 13.83
CA PRO A 443 -20.55 31.22 13.38
C PRO A 443 -21.15 32.48 14.03
N ASP A 444 -22.44 32.47 14.38
CA ASP A 444 -23.14 33.58 15.03
C ASP A 444 -22.59 33.91 16.42
N ALA A 445 -22.12 32.92 17.17
CA ALA A 445 -21.43 33.09 18.43
C ALA A 445 -20.07 33.81 18.29
N PHE A 446 -19.53 33.87 17.07
CA PHE A 446 -18.31 34.61 16.73
C PHE A 446 -18.60 35.91 15.98
N GLY A 447 -19.86 36.36 15.97
CA GLY A 447 -20.26 37.62 15.34
C GLY A 447 -20.61 37.52 13.85
N ASN A 448 -21.04 36.34 13.38
CA ASN A 448 -21.44 36.10 11.97
C ASN A 448 -20.37 36.53 10.95
N PRO A 449 -19.17 35.90 10.98
CA PRO A 449 -18.16 36.18 9.97
C PRO A 449 -18.68 35.83 8.56
N PRO A 450 -18.24 36.54 7.51
CA PRO A 450 -18.59 36.22 6.13
C PRO A 450 -17.80 34.98 5.66
N VAL A 451 -18.20 33.80 6.14
CA VAL A 451 -17.47 32.54 5.96
C VAL A 451 -17.26 32.23 4.47
N ASP A 452 -18.32 32.26 3.68
CA ASP A 452 -18.29 31.97 2.24
C ASP A 452 -17.30 32.87 1.48
N GLU A 453 -17.39 34.19 1.69
CA GLU A 453 -16.49 35.15 1.05
C GLU A 453 -15.02 34.91 1.41
N LEU A 454 -14.73 34.64 2.69
CA LEU A 454 -13.36 34.38 3.16
C LEU A 454 -12.82 33.04 2.67
N LEU A 455 -13.67 32.02 2.55
CA LEU A 455 -13.32 30.75 1.93
C LEU A 455 -13.01 30.92 0.45
N ASP A 456 -13.77 31.76 -0.27
CA ASP A 456 -13.52 32.06 -1.68
C ASP A 456 -12.18 32.82 -1.85
N VAL A 457 -11.87 33.77 -0.96
CA VAL A 457 -10.55 34.44 -0.93
C VAL A 457 -9.43 33.44 -0.67
N LEU A 458 -9.58 32.55 0.31
CA LEU A 458 -8.61 31.51 0.62
C LEU A 458 -8.40 30.57 -0.58
N SER A 459 -9.48 30.09 -1.18
CA SER A 459 -9.47 29.23 -2.36
C SER A 459 -8.75 29.91 -3.53
N GLY A 460 -9.09 31.17 -3.81
CA GLY A 460 -8.45 31.97 -4.85
C GLY A 460 -6.95 32.18 -4.60
N ALA A 461 -6.56 32.44 -3.35
CA ALA A 461 -5.15 32.59 -2.98
C ALA A 461 -4.36 31.28 -3.16
N VAL A 462 -4.93 30.14 -2.75
CA VAL A 462 -4.32 28.81 -2.96
C VAL A 462 -4.17 28.53 -4.46
N ALA A 463 -5.23 28.77 -5.25
CA ALA A 463 -5.21 28.58 -6.69
C ALA A 463 -4.17 29.47 -7.40
N ALA A 464 -4.04 30.73 -6.99
CA ALA A 464 -3.07 31.67 -7.53
C ALA A 464 -1.61 31.30 -7.20
N GLY A 465 -1.39 30.46 -6.17
CA GLY A 465 -0.07 29.96 -5.81
C GLY A 465 0.54 28.99 -6.83
N TYR A 466 -0.26 28.44 -7.76
CA TYR A 466 0.23 27.53 -8.79
C TYR A 466 0.71 28.30 -10.03
N PRO A 467 2.00 28.24 -10.38
CA PRO A 467 2.58 29.05 -11.46
C PRO A 467 2.06 28.71 -12.86
N GLN A 468 1.45 27.53 -13.04
CA GLN A 468 0.90 27.05 -14.29
C GLN A 468 -0.62 26.87 -14.24
N GLY A 469 -1.28 27.53 -13.28
CA GLY A 469 -2.67 27.30 -12.93
C GLY A 469 -2.85 26.10 -11.97
N PRO A 470 -3.92 26.10 -11.17
CA PRO A 470 -4.15 25.03 -10.20
C PRO A 470 -4.51 23.72 -10.91
N PRO A 471 -4.11 22.56 -10.34
CA PRO A 471 -4.71 21.29 -10.73
C PRO A 471 -6.21 21.27 -10.40
N GLU A 472 -6.94 20.31 -10.99
CA GLU A 472 -8.37 20.08 -10.72
C GLU A 472 -8.67 19.95 -9.22
N VAL A 473 -7.78 19.26 -8.49
CA VAL A 473 -7.80 19.14 -7.03
C VAL A 473 -6.65 19.95 -6.42
N HIS A 474 -6.97 21.12 -5.89
CA HIS A 474 -6.06 22.02 -5.18
C HIS A 474 -6.53 22.36 -3.75
N LEU A 475 -7.79 22.07 -3.42
CA LEU A 475 -8.31 22.06 -2.06
C LEU A 475 -8.71 20.63 -1.62
N PRO A 476 -8.68 20.32 -0.32
CA PRO A 476 -8.78 18.95 0.17
C PRO A 476 -10.12 18.27 -0.12
N GLU A 477 -11.23 19.00 -0.16
CA GLU A 477 -12.57 18.45 -0.37
C GLU A 477 -12.89 18.17 -1.84
N GLN A 478 -12.12 18.75 -2.77
CA GLN A 478 -12.41 18.68 -4.20
C GLN A 478 -12.25 17.26 -4.76
N GLN A 479 -11.34 16.47 -4.16
CA GLN A 479 -11.16 15.06 -4.52
C GLN A 479 -12.44 14.23 -4.28
N GLU A 480 -13.17 14.51 -3.20
CA GLU A 480 -14.40 13.80 -2.87
C GLU A 480 -15.51 14.16 -3.84
N ARG A 481 -15.59 15.44 -4.23
CA ARG A 481 -16.58 15.90 -5.23
C ARG A 481 -16.34 15.28 -6.60
N LEU A 482 -15.08 15.18 -7.02
CA LEU A 482 -14.72 14.51 -8.27
C LEU A 482 -15.12 13.02 -8.24
N ALA A 483 -14.88 12.35 -7.12
CA ALA A 483 -15.29 10.97 -6.91
C ALA A 483 -16.81 10.80 -6.89
N GLU A 484 -17.54 11.73 -6.24
CA GLU A 484 -19.01 11.76 -6.23
C GLU A 484 -19.59 11.86 -7.64
N THR A 485 -19.10 12.81 -8.45
CA THR A 485 -19.49 12.95 -9.86
C THR A 485 -19.19 11.67 -10.63
N THR A 486 -18.00 11.11 -10.46
CA THR A 486 -17.60 9.86 -11.11
C THR A 486 -18.53 8.70 -10.74
N ALA A 487 -18.89 8.59 -9.45
CA ALA A 487 -19.79 7.56 -8.93
C ALA A 487 -21.23 7.74 -9.43
N ALA A 488 -21.70 8.99 -9.56
CA ALA A 488 -23.02 9.28 -10.11
C ALA A 488 -23.12 8.90 -11.60
N GLU A 489 -22.08 9.20 -12.38
CA GLU A 489 -22.06 8.94 -13.83
C GLU A 489 -21.79 7.46 -14.16
N HIS A 490 -20.88 6.82 -13.43
CA HIS A 490 -20.35 5.50 -13.79
C HIS A 490 -20.76 4.40 -12.80
N GLY A 491 -21.49 4.73 -11.74
CA GLY A 491 -21.74 3.84 -10.60
C GLY A 491 -20.52 3.68 -9.70
N VAL A 492 -20.76 3.13 -8.50
CA VAL A 492 -19.75 2.85 -7.49
C VAL A 492 -19.06 1.52 -7.79
N PRO A 493 -17.72 1.49 -7.94
CA PRO A 493 -17.00 0.25 -8.18
C PRO A 493 -16.85 -0.57 -6.89
N VAL A 494 -17.20 -1.85 -6.94
CA VAL A 494 -17.05 -2.82 -5.84
C VAL A 494 -16.16 -3.97 -6.31
N PRO A 495 -15.10 -4.34 -5.55
CA PRO A 495 -14.25 -5.46 -5.91
C PRO A 495 -15.05 -6.75 -6.07
N ALA A 496 -14.77 -7.52 -7.12
CA ALA A 496 -15.48 -8.76 -7.40
C ALA A 496 -15.38 -9.78 -6.25
N SER A 497 -14.26 -9.76 -5.50
CA SER A 497 -14.08 -10.58 -4.31
C SER A 497 -15.09 -10.25 -3.19
N VAL A 498 -15.41 -8.97 -3.01
CA VAL A 498 -16.41 -8.52 -2.02
C VAL A 498 -17.81 -8.94 -2.46
N VAL A 499 -18.13 -8.77 -3.76
CA VAL A 499 -19.41 -9.20 -4.34
C VAL A 499 -19.62 -10.71 -4.17
N GLU A 500 -18.59 -11.51 -4.48
CA GLU A 500 -18.60 -12.96 -4.35
C GLU A 500 -18.73 -13.40 -2.88
N GLN A 501 -17.97 -12.78 -1.98
CA GLN A 501 -18.01 -13.08 -0.54
C GLN A 501 -19.37 -12.75 0.09
N LEU A 502 -20.04 -11.70 -0.38
CA LEU A 502 -21.35 -11.27 0.12
C LEU A 502 -22.53 -11.90 -0.64
N GLY A 503 -22.27 -12.67 -1.69
CA GLY A 503 -23.31 -13.29 -2.51
C GLY A 503 -24.20 -12.29 -3.25
N TRP A 504 -23.70 -11.08 -3.54
CA TRP A 504 -24.48 -10.06 -4.23
C TRP A 504 -24.62 -10.39 -5.72
N GLY A 505 -25.85 -10.27 -6.25
CA GLY A 505 -26.10 -10.37 -7.69
C GLY A 505 -25.44 -9.21 -8.42
N THR A 506 -24.81 -9.46 -9.57
CA THR A 506 -24.26 -8.40 -10.43
C THR A 506 -25.39 -7.75 -11.25
N THR A 507 -26.22 -6.92 -10.62
CA THR A 507 -27.18 -6.11 -11.37
C THR A 507 -26.41 -5.01 -12.08
N ARG A 508 -26.12 -5.17 -13.38
CA ARG A 508 -25.60 -4.07 -14.23
C ARG A 508 -26.74 -3.09 -14.48
N THR A 509 -27.04 -2.24 -13.52
CA THR A 509 -27.86 -1.05 -13.75
C THR A 509 -26.91 0.09 -14.08
N THR A 510 -26.57 0.24 -15.36
CA THR A 510 -26.01 1.50 -15.85
C THR A 510 -27.00 2.62 -15.56
N PRO A 511 -26.56 3.78 -15.03
CA PRO A 511 -27.41 4.97 -14.98
C PRO A 511 -27.93 5.27 -16.39
N ALA A 512 -29.22 5.57 -16.52
CA ALA A 512 -29.76 6.01 -17.79
C ALA A 512 -29.03 7.29 -18.20
N THR A 513 -28.22 7.23 -19.25
CA THR A 513 -27.65 8.42 -19.87
C THR A 513 -28.81 9.34 -20.23
N ALA A 514 -28.88 10.50 -19.58
CA ALA A 514 -29.81 11.56 -19.95
C ALA A 514 -29.59 11.84 -21.45
N GLY A 515 -30.62 11.55 -22.25
CA GLY A 515 -30.61 11.78 -23.68
C GLY A 515 -30.32 13.24 -23.97
N GLY A 516 -29.30 13.48 -24.78
CA GLY A 516 -29.06 14.80 -25.36
C GLY A 516 -30.31 15.26 -26.13
N ALA A 517 -30.83 16.39 -25.72
CA ALA A 517 -31.79 17.19 -26.47
C ALA A 517 -31.34 18.65 -26.41
N ALA A 518 -30.50 19.04 -27.38
CA ALA A 518 -30.53 20.30 -28.13
C ALA A 518 -29.42 20.26 -29.20
#